data_AF-A0A9D9DHK8-F1
#
_entry.id   AF-A0A9D9DHK8-F1
#
_cell.length_a   1.000
_cell.length_b   1.000
_cell.length_c   1.000
_cell.angle_alpha   90.00
_cell.angle_beta   90.00
_cell.angle_gamma   90.00
#
_symmetry.space_group_name_H-M   'P 1'
#
loop_
_entity.id
_entity.type
_entity.pdbx_description
1 polymer ?
#
loop_
_entity_poly.entity_id
_entity_poly.type
_entity_poly.pdbx_seq_one_letter_code
_entity_poly.pdbx_strand_id
1 'polypeptide(L)'
;MTPLNYIELKLCQAQAKIFEASVSQTICSSPIFIRRFAYSSIAKSFDEKAYLYSSIAMEEVFGIIDEEFGESRYGEIKYSPDQMFWIGYVYRCLCIKYNLSSKTVYKLFNAKQIIKYYNIYHTFDIVDASERMMESIDYDDSPVQEKAYKVAKRLFHAQKVKNLLGQKVRVFIDRPIGSEHGGIVYRLNYGHIKQLKALSGEYQGAYVLGVDKPIKTFGGKVVAIIGGGDGGEDALAVGAPGESYSAEAIGKAVGFLGKVSPSKITIADEGEKGK
;
A
#
# COMPACT_ATOMS: atom_id res chain seq x y z
N MET A 1 -1.85 -19.39 -1.19
CA MET A 1 -0.41 -19.53 -1.52
C MET A 1 -0.07 -21.00 -1.72
N THR A 2 1.10 -21.32 -2.26
CA THR A 2 1.58 -22.72 -2.31
C THR A 2 1.88 -23.25 -0.89
N PRO A 3 1.72 -24.56 -0.61
CA PRO A 3 2.13 -25.17 0.65
C PRO A 3 3.64 -25.00 0.92
N LEU A 4 4.08 -25.13 2.18
CA LEU A 4 5.51 -25.19 2.52
C LEU A 4 6.11 -26.51 2.02
N ASN A 5 7.31 -26.46 1.44
CA ASN A 5 8.04 -27.69 1.12
C ASN A 5 8.70 -28.29 2.37
N TYR A 6 9.27 -29.49 2.24
CA TYR A 6 9.89 -30.21 3.37
C TYR A 6 10.99 -29.41 4.09
N ILE A 7 11.86 -28.74 3.34
CA ILE A 7 12.97 -27.95 3.92
C ILE A 7 12.42 -26.73 4.66
N GLU A 8 11.43 -26.05 4.09
CA GLU A 8 10.75 -24.91 4.70
C GLU A 8 10.01 -25.30 5.99
N LEU A 9 9.32 -26.44 5.99
CA LEU A 9 8.70 -26.99 7.20
C LEU A 9 9.74 -27.26 8.29
N LYS A 10 10.92 -27.79 7.93
CA LYS A 10 12.01 -28.03 8.89
C LYS A 10 12.57 -26.73 9.46
N LEU A 11 12.70 -25.67 8.66
CA LEU A 11 13.08 -24.34 9.16
C LEU A 11 12.05 -23.81 10.16
N CYS A 12 10.75 -23.90 9.84
CA CYS A 12 9.69 -23.49 10.76
C CYS A 12 9.75 -24.28 12.07
N GLN A 13 9.90 -25.61 12.00
CA GLN A 13 10.02 -26.47 13.18
C GLN A 13 11.25 -26.14 14.02
N ALA A 14 12.41 -25.90 13.39
CA ALA A 14 13.64 -25.56 14.10
C ALA A 14 13.51 -24.24 14.87
N GLN A 15 12.99 -23.18 14.23
CA GLN A 15 12.77 -21.90 14.90
C GLN A 15 11.74 -22.02 16.04
N ALA A 16 10.65 -22.76 15.81
CA ALA A 16 9.63 -23.00 16.81
C ALA A 16 10.19 -23.69 18.07
N LYS A 17 11.02 -24.71 17.90
CA LYS A 17 11.67 -25.41 19.02
C LYS A 17 12.66 -24.52 19.78
N ILE A 18 13.40 -23.66 19.09
CA ILE A 18 14.26 -22.67 19.75
C ILE A 18 13.42 -21.72 20.61
N PHE A 19 12.28 -21.25 20.08
CA PHE A 19 11.38 -20.38 20.83
C PHE A 19 10.78 -21.09 22.04
N GLU A 20 10.34 -22.34 21.87
CA GLU A 20 9.84 -23.18 22.97
C GLU A 20 10.90 -23.35 24.08
N ALA A 21 12.11 -23.75 23.71
CA ALA A 21 13.23 -23.95 24.64
C ALA A 21 13.67 -22.65 25.34
N SER A 22 13.47 -21.48 24.72
CA SER A 22 13.81 -20.19 25.35
C SER A 22 13.09 -19.93 26.67
N VAL A 23 11.94 -20.59 26.90
CA VAL A 23 11.16 -20.45 28.13
C VAL A 23 11.97 -20.90 29.35
N SER A 24 12.70 -22.01 29.23
CA SER A 24 13.54 -22.56 30.31
C SER A 24 15.01 -22.16 30.20
N GLN A 25 15.51 -21.92 28.99
CA GLN A 25 16.94 -21.66 28.75
C GLN A 25 17.34 -20.19 28.93
N THR A 26 16.37 -19.26 29.02
CA THR A 26 16.66 -17.83 29.14
C THR A 26 15.99 -17.20 30.36
N ILE A 27 16.68 -16.26 31.00
CA ILE A 27 16.14 -15.52 32.16
C ILE A 27 15.23 -14.38 31.70
N CYS A 28 15.51 -13.77 30.53
CA CYS A 28 14.76 -12.62 30.03
C CYS A 28 13.29 -12.93 29.70
N SER A 29 12.44 -11.91 29.66
CA SER A 29 11.03 -12.08 29.26
C SER A 29 10.88 -12.56 27.81
N SER A 30 9.80 -13.27 27.50
CA SER A 30 9.53 -13.81 26.16
C SER A 30 9.56 -12.73 25.06
N PRO A 31 8.96 -11.53 25.23
CA PRO A 31 9.08 -10.47 24.22
C PRO A 31 10.50 -10.00 23.96
N ILE A 32 11.37 -10.01 24.98
CA ILE A 32 12.78 -9.62 24.82
C ILE A 32 13.54 -10.67 24.05
N PHE A 33 13.38 -11.94 24.41
CA PHE A 33 13.96 -13.04 23.66
C PHE A 33 13.56 -12.97 22.19
N ILE A 34 12.26 -12.84 21.90
CA ILE A 34 11.72 -12.74 20.54
C ILE A 34 12.35 -11.57 19.78
N ARG A 35 12.47 -10.40 20.41
CA ARG A 35 13.10 -9.22 19.81
C ARG A 35 14.59 -9.48 19.53
N ARG A 36 15.33 -10.03 20.48
CA ARG A 36 16.77 -10.30 20.32
C ARG A 36 17.02 -11.31 19.23
N PHE A 37 16.28 -12.42 19.24
CA PHE A 37 16.29 -13.40 18.17
C PHE A 37 16.05 -12.72 16.82
N ALA A 38 14.98 -11.93 16.67
CA ALA A 38 14.65 -11.30 15.38
C ALA A 38 15.74 -10.34 14.84
N TYR A 39 16.68 -9.89 15.67
CA TYR A 39 17.78 -9.01 15.31
C TYR A 39 19.14 -9.71 15.30
N SER A 40 19.21 -11.00 15.65
CA SER A 40 20.47 -11.73 15.80
C SER A 40 21.04 -12.25 14.49
N SER A 41 22.32 -12.63 14.50
CA SER A 41 22.92 -13.37 13.38
C SER A 41 22.24 -14.72 13.15
N ILE A 42 21.70 -15.35 14.20
CA ILE A 42 20.94 -16.59 14.09
C ILE A 42 19.70 -16.39 13.21
N ALA A 43 18.87 -15.38 13.48
CA ALA A 43 17.71 -15.13 12.62
C ALA A 43 18.10 -14.82 11.17
N LYS A 44 19.21 -14.11 10.96
CA LYS A 44 19.76 -13.89 9.61
C LYS A 44 20.12 -15.21 8.93
N SER A 45 20.74 -16.15 9.65
CA SER A 45 21.05 -17.49 9.12
C SER A 45 19.80 -18.30 8.76
N PHE A 46 18.69 -18.11 9.49
CA PHE A 46 17.39 -18.69 9.14
C PHE A 46 16.80 -18.02 7.89
N ASP A 47 16.89 -16.69 7.77
CA ASP A 47 16.40 -15.93 6.61
C ASP A 47 17.14 -16.37 5.32
N GLU A 48 18.45 -16.64 5.43
CA GLU A 48 19.31 -17.12 4.33
C GLU A 48 19.25 -18.64 4.13
N LYS A 49 18.44 -19.37 4.93
CA LYS A 49 18.34 -20.85 4.96
C LYS A 49 19.65 -21.59 5.32
N ALA A 50 20.70 -20.85 5.69
CA ALA A 50 22.01 -21.39 6.07
C ALA A 50 21.95 -22.21 7.38
N TYR A 51 21.02 -21.90 8.28
CA TYR A 51 20.90 -22.57 9.58
C TYR A 51 20.80 -24.10 9.46
N LEU A 52 20.04 -24.63 8.49
CA LEU A 52 19.87 -26.08 8.32
C LEU A 52 21.15 -26.82 7.93
N TYR A 53 22.11 -26.12 7.35
CA TYR A 53 23.39 -26.68 6.92
C TYR A 53 24.52 -26.35 7.90
N SER A 54 24.22 -25.54 8.93
CA SER A 54 25.16 -25.20 9.98
C SER A 54 25.31 -26.35 10.99
N SER A 55 26.44 -26.39 11.69
CA SER A 55 26.66 -27.31 12.81
C SER A 55 26.21 -26.74 14.16
N ILE A 56 25.46 -25.64 14.16
CA ILE A 56 25.05 -24.92 15.38
C ILE A 56 24.00 -25.74 16.11
N ALA A 57 24.33 -26.22 17.31
CA ALA A 57 23.37 -26.88 18.20
C ALA A 57 22.38 -25.86 18.79
N MET A 58 21.23 -26.35 19.26
CA MET A 58 20.18 -25.48 19.81
C MET A 58 20.64 -24.74 21.07
N GLU A 59 21.49 -25.38 21.86
CA GLU A 59 22.05 -24.85 23.10
C GLU A 59 22.99 -23.68 22.82
N GLU A 60 23.74 -23.74 21.72
CA GLU A 60 24.67 -22.68 21.29
C GLU A 60 23.93 -21.42 20.82
N VAL A 61 22.71 -21.56 20.31
CA VAL A 61 21.89 -20.42 19.85
C VAL A 61 21.68 -19.37 20.95
N PHE A 62 21.41 -19.81 22.18
CA PHE A 62 21.17 -18.89 23.29
C PHE A 62 22.44 -18.15 23.69
N GLY A 63 23.57 -18.85 23.74
CA GLY A 63 24.89 -18.25 24.01
C GLY A 63 25.24 -17.18 22.97
N ILE A 64 25.04 -17.47 21.68
CA ILE A 64 25.30 -16.50 20.60
C ILE A 64 24.41 -15.25 20.75
N ILE A 65 23.13 -15.42 21.08
CA ILE A 65 22.21 -14.29 21.28
C ILE A 65 22.63 -13.46 22.51
N ASP A 66 23.06 -14.10 23.59
CA ASP A 66 23.52 -13.38 24.79
C ASP A 66 24.87 -12.69 24.58
N GLU A 67 25.78 -13.25 23.77
CA GLU A 67 27.01 -12.58 23.35
C GLU A 67 26.72 -11.31 22.52
N GLU A 68 25.72 -11.35 21.64
CA GLU A 68 25.36 -10.21 20.78
C GLU A 68 24.63 -9.08 21.53
N PHE A 69 23.82 -9.42 22.54
CA PHE A 69 22.90 -8.46 23.17
C PHE A 69 23.07 -8.30 24.69
N GLY A 70 24.00 -9.05 25.29
CA GLY A 70 24.23 -9.17 26.73
C GLY A 70 23.11 -9.93 27.45
N GLU A 71 23.40 -10.50 28.62
CA GLU A 71 22.35 -11.06 29.47
C GLU A 71 21.32 -9.99 29.89
N SER A 72 20.05 -10.38 30.03
CA SER A 72 19.01 -9.47 30.51
C SER A 72 18.02 -10.17 31.43
N ARG A 73 17.64 -9.45 32.48
CA ARG A 73 16.53 -9.81 33.40
C ARG A 73 15.33 -8.87 33.23
N TYR A 74 15.30 -8.10 32.15
CA TYR A 74 14.29 -7.08 31.93
C TYR A 74 12.93 -7.71 31.55
N GLY A 75 11.84 -7.10 32.01
CA GLY A 75 10.47 -7.56 31.80
C GLY A 75 10.13 -8.88 32.53
N GLU A 76 8.84 -9.06 32.85
CA GLU A 76 8.36 -10.20 33.64
C GLU A 76 7.49 -11.18 32.84
N ILE A 77 7.09 -10.81 31.62
CA ILE A 77 6.15 -11.60 30.82
C ILE A 77 6.84 -12.86 30.29
N LYS A 78 6.35 -14.02 30.70
CA LYS A 78 6.71 -15.33 30.15
C LYS A 78 5.49 -15.96 29.49
N TYR A 79 5.58 -16.25 28.20
CA TYR A 79 4.58 -17.04 27.49
C TYR A 79 4.82 -18.54 27.72
N SER A 80 3.77 -19.35 27.59
CA SER A 80 3.88 -20.81 27.70
C SER A 80 4.75 -21.41 26.58
N PRO A 81 5.34 -22.61 26.78
CA PRO A 81 6.09 -23.32 25.73
C PRO A 81 5.30 -23.43 24.42
N ASP A 82 4.02 -23.81 24.48
CA ASP A 82 3.16 -23.95 23.29
C ASP A 82 2.93 -22.62 22.55
N GLN A 83 2.74 -21.53 23.29
CA GLN A 83 2.61 -20.19 22.70
C GLN A 83 3.91 -19.75 22.05
N MET A 84 5.06 -20.02 22.69
CA MET A 84 6.36 -19.69 22.14
C MET A 84 6.67 -20.50 20.89
N PHE A 85 6.41 -21.81 20.91
CA PHE A 85 6.50 -22.68 19.76
C PHE A 85 5.70 -22.11 18.59
N TRP A 86 4.42 -21.79 18.84
CA TRP A 86 3.53 -21.23 17.83
C TRP A 86 4.03 -19.90 17.25
N ILE A 87 4.47 -18.97 18.10
CA ILE A 87 5.04 -17.69 17.64
C ILE A 87 6.24 -17.94 16.73
N GLY A 88 7.17 -18.80 17.14
CA GLY A 88 8.34 -19.14 16.34
C GLY A 88 7.96 -19.75 15.00
N TYR A 89 6.97 -20.64 14.99
CA TYR A 89 6.47 -21.33 13.80
C TYR A 89 5.81 -20.36 12.80
N VAL A 90 4.88 -19.51 13.27
CA VAL A 90 4.19 -18.50 12.46
C VAL A 90 5.18 -17.47 11.92
N TYR A 91 6.06 -16.93 12.77
CA TYR A 91 7.07 -15.96 12.32
C TYR A 91 7.92 -16.54 11.20
N ARG A 92 8.30 -17.82 11.29
CA ARG A 92 9.13 -18.39 10.23
C ARG A 92 8.34 -18.59 8.94
N CYS A 93 7.10 -19.07 9.04
CA CYS A 93 6.21 -19.21 7.89
C CYS A 93 6.01 -17.88 7.16
N LEU A 94 5.72 -16.79 7.89
CA LEU A 94 5.55 -15.44 7.33
C LEU A 94 6.78 -14.97 6.57
N CYS A 95 7.97 -15.18 7.13
CA CYS A 95 9.22 -14.83 6.45
C CYS A 95 9.42 -15.59 5.14
N ILE A 96 9.12 -16.90 5.14
CA ILE A 96 9.27 -17.74 3.94
C ILE A 96 8.25 -17.35 2.87
N LYS A 97 6.97 -17.23 3.24
CA LYS A 97 5.89 -17.03 2.28
C LYS A 97 5.85 -15.63 1.67
N TYR A 98 6.20 -14.62 2.47
CA TYR A 98 6.19 -13.22 2.02
C TYR A 98 7.59 -12.69 1.69
N ASN A 99 8.61 -13.56 1.71
CA ASN A 99 10.01 -13.20 1.47
C ASN A 99 10.48 -12.01 2.34
N LEU A 100 10.15 -12.08 3.64
CA LEU A 100 10.43 -11.04 4.63
C LEU A 100 11.54 -11.45 5.59
N SER A 101 12.35 -10.49 6.01
CA SER A 101 13.32 -10.73 7.09
C SER A 101 12.62 -10.97 8.42
N SER A 102 13.27 -11.71 9.32
CA SER A 102 12.81 -11.92 10.70
C SER A 102 12.52 -10.60 11.43
N LYS A 103 13.37 -9.60 11.20
CA LYS A 103 13.22 -8.24 11.72
C LYS A 103 11.95 -7.55 11.21
N THR A 104 11.61 -7.73 9.94
CA THR A 104 10.39 -7.16 9.35
C THR A 104 9.16 -7.80 9.96
N VAL A 105 9.11 -9.14 10.04
CA VAL A 105 7.96 -9.86 10.61
C VAL A 105 7.74 -9.49 12.08
N TYR A 106 8.80 -9.40 12.88
CA TYR A 106 8.70 -8.92 14.27
C TYR A 106 8.11 -7.51 14.39
N LYS A 107 8.37 -6.62 13.42
CA LYS A 107 7.79 -5.27 13.41
C LYS A 107 6.32 -5.27 12.97
N LEU A 108 5.93 -6.16 12.07
CA LEU A 108 4.56 -6.27 11.58
C LEU A 108 3.64 -6.88 12.63
N PHE A 109 4.10 -7.92 13.33
CA PHE A 109 3.31 -8.60 14.36
C PHE A 109 4.05 -8.59 15.68
N ASN A 110 3.43 -8.01 16.70
CA ASN A 110 3.89 -8.21 18.06
C ASN A 110 3.43 -9.60 18.57
N ALA A 111 4.20 -10.17 19.51
CA ALA A 111 3.91 -11.50 20.04
C ALA A 111 2.50 -11.62 20.66
N LYS A 112 1.98 -10.54 21.25
CA LYS A 112 0.65 -10.49 21.85
C LYS A 112 -0.47 -10.63 20.80
N GLN A 113 -0.29 -10.05 19.62
CA GLN A 113 -1.20 -10.19 18.49
C GLN A 113 -1.22 -11.63 18.00
N ILE A 114 -0.06 -12.29 17.88
CA ILE A 114 0.00 -13.71 17.50
C ILE A 114 -0.76 -14.58 18.51
N ILE A 115 -0.54 -14.37 19.81
CA ILE A 115 -1.21 -15.14 20.86
C ILE A 115 -2.73 -14.91 20.86
N LYS A 116 -3.19 -13.67 20.60
CA LYS A 116 -4.62 -13.39 20.50
C LYS A 116 -5.31 -14.31 19.49
N TYR A 117 -4.63 -14.68 18.42
CA TYR A 117 -5.14 -15.58 17.39
C TYR A 117 -4.79 -17.05 17.61
N TYR A 118 -4.00 -17.38 18.64
CA TYR A 118 -3.58 -18.76 18.95
C TYR A 118 -4.78 -19.71 19.00
N ASN A 119 -5.76 -19.45 19.87
CA ASN A 119 -6.92 -20.33 20.05
C ASN A 119 -7.75 -20.51 18.76
N ILE A 120 -7.70 -19.56 17.83
CA ILE A 120 -8.48 -19.58 16.59
C ILE A 120 -7.72 -20.29 15.47
N TYR A 121 -6.40 -20.07 15.38
CA TYR A 121 -5.59 -20.48 14.23
C TYR A 121 -4.64 -21.65 14.48
N HIS A 122 -4.39 -22.06 15.74
CA HIS A 122 -3.46 -23.16 16.03
C HIS A 122 -3.91 -24.54 15.50
N THR A 123 -5.17 -24.68 15.08
CA THR A 123 -5.70 -25.89 14.43
C THR A 123 -5.73 -25.78 12.90
N PHE A 124 -5.40 -24.61 12.33
CA PHE A 124 -5.34 -24.41 10.88
C PHE A 124 -4.00 -24.88 10.33
N ASP A 125 -3.95 -25.11 9.01
CA ASP A 125 -2.67 -25.16 8.32
C ASP A 125 -1.93 -23.84 8.54
N ILE A 126 -0.62 -23.92 8.75
CA ILE A 126 0.17 -22.74 9.09
C ILE A 126 0.20 -21.70 7.97
N VAL A 127 0.11 -22.12 6.71
CA VAL A 127 0.04 -21.20 5.58
C VAL A 127 -1.26 -20.41 5.65
N ASP A 128 -2.39 -21.09 5.84
CA ASP A 128 -3.70 -20.46 5.96
C ASP A 128 -3.79 -19.51 7.17
N ALA A 129 -3.23 -19.92 8.31
CA ALA A 129 -3.12 -19.06 9.49
C ALA A 129 -2.29 -17.80 9.20
N SER A 130 -1.16 -17.96 8.49
CA SER A 130 -0.27 -16.85 8.14
C SER A 130 -0.91 -15.88 7.14
N GLU A 131 -1.66 -16.40 6.17
CA GLU A 131 -2.39 -15.59 5.19
C GLU A 131 -3.42 -14.70 5.87
N ARG A 132 -4.27 -15.28 6.72
CA ARG A 132 -5.30 -14.53 7.46
C ARG A 132 -4.69 -13.45 8.35
N MET A 133 -3.50 -13.69 8.90
CA MET A 133 -2.80 -12.68 9.70
C MET A 133 -2.33 -11.50 8.84
N MET A 134 -1.81 -11.76 7.65
CA MET A 134 -1.37 -10.70 6.72
C MET A 134 -2.55 -9.91 6.15
N GLU A 135 -3.65 -10.59 5.86
CA GLU A 135 -4.93 -9.94 5.51
C GLU A 135 -5.43 -9.02 6.63
N SER A 136 -5.30 -9.43 7.90
CA SER A 136 -5.79 -8.64 9.03
C SER A 136 -5.09 -7.29 9.22
N ILE A 137 -3.94 -7.08 8.56
CA ILE A 137 -3.19 -5.83 8.58
C ILE A 137 -3.19 -5.15 7.20
N ASP A 138 -4.05 -5.59 6.29
CA ASP A 138 -4.11 -5.13 4.89
C ASP A 138 -2.73 -5.15 4.21
N TYR A 139 -1.94 -6.21 4.46
CA TYR A 139 -0.58 -6.30 3.94
C TYR A 139 -0.58 -6.40 2.43
N ASP A 140 -0.07 -5.36 1.78
CA ASP A 140 0.16 -5.34 0.34
C ASP A 140 1.51 -6.00 0.03
N ASP A 141 1.49 -7.25 -0.44
CA ASP A 141 2.68 -8.00 -0.85
C ASP A 141 3.17 -7.66 -2.27
N SER A 142 2.50 -6.74 -2.97
CA SER A 142 2.82 -6.49 -4.37
C SER A 142 4.30 -6.10 -4.52
N PRO A 143 5.00 -6.66 -5.53
CA PRO A 143 6.44 -6.48 -5.66
C PRO A 143 6.83 -5.01 -5.61
N VAL A 144 7.98 -4.71 -4.99
CA VAL A 144 8.51 -3.33 -4.91
C VAL A 144 8.58 -2.69 -6.29
N GLN A 145 8.91 -3.46 -7.32
CA GLN A 145 8.92 -3.02 -8.73
C GLN A 145 7.54 -2.59 -9.22
N GLU A 146 6.48 -3.30 -8.85
CA GLU A 146 5.11 -2.96 -9.22
C GLU A 146 4.66 -1.68 -8.50
N LYS A 147 4.98 -1.56 -7.20
CA LYS A 147 4.73 -0.32 -6.43
C LYS A 147 5.48 0.87 -7.03
N ALA A 148 6.77 0.70 -7.32
CA ALA A 148 7.61 1.73 -7.94
C ALA A 148 7.08 2.10 -9.33
N TYR A 149 6.64 1.12 -10.14
CA TYR A 149 6.02 1.36 -11.43
C TYR A 149 4.71 2.14 -11.31
N LYS A 150 3.82 1.79 -10.37
CA LYS A 150 2.57 2.53 -10.10
C LYS A 150 2.84 3.98 -9.72
N VAL A 151 3.81 4.22 -8.83
CA VAL A 151 4.23 5.57 -8.43
C VAL A 151 4.80 6.33 -9.62
N ALA A 152 5.73 5.73 -10.37
CA ALA A 152 6.33 6.36 -11.56
C ALA A 152 5.27 6.68 -12.61
N LYS A 153 4.35 5.74 -12.91
CA LYS A 153 3.24 5.93 -13.85
C LYS A 153 2.37 7.11 -13.44
N ARG A 154 2.03 7.23 -12.14
CA ARG A 154 1.29 8.39 -11.60
C ARG A 154 2.04 9.71 -11.78
N LEU A 155 3.33 9.75 -11.45
CA LEU A 155 4.16 10.95 -11.60
C LEU A 155 4.28 11.39 -13.06
N PHE A 156 4.59 10.47 -13.98
CA PHE A 156 4.68 10.76 -15.41
C PHE A 156 3.33 11.21 -15.98
N HIS A 157 2.23 10.58 -15.56
CA HIS A 157 0.89 10.99 -15.97
C HIS A 157 0.56 12.40 -15.46
N ALA A 158 0.76 12.68 -14.17
CA ALA A 158 0.52 13.99 -13.57
C ALA A 158 1.29 15.10 -14.31
N GLN A 159 2.54 14.83 -14.70
CA GLN A 159 3.32 15.77 -15.51
C GLN A 159 2.69 16.01 -16.90
N LYS A 160 2.21 14.96 -17.57
CA LYS A 160 1.52 15.08 -18.87
C LYS A 160 0.21 15.88 -18.75
N VAL A 161 -0.58 15.62 -17.71
CA VAL A 161 -1.81 16.39 -17.42
C VAL A 161 -1.47 17.86 -17.18
N LYS A 162 -0.42 18.14 -16.38
CA LYS A 162 0.06 19.50 -16.12
C LYS A 162 0.49 20.22 -17.40
N ASN A 163 1.15 19.53 -18.32
CA ASN A 163 1.56 20.08 -19.62
C ASN A 163 0.37 20.45 -20.53
N LEU A 164 -0.84 19.96 -20.24
CA LEU A 164 -2.05 20.35 -20.96
C LEU A 164 -2.65 21.66 -20.46
N LEU A 165 -2.29 22.14 -19.25
CA LEU A 165 -2.75 23.45 -18.78
C LEU A 165 -2.40 24.54 -19.80
N GLY A 166 -3.39 25.32 -20.15
CA GLY A 166 -3.29 26.37 -21.16
C GLY A 166 -3.23 25.89 -22.61
N GLN A 167 -3.24 24.60 -22.89
CA GLN A 167 -3.26 24.08 -24.26
C GLN A 167 -4.67 24.11 -24.84
N LYS A 168 -4.76 24.28 -26.17
CA LYS A 168 -6.02 24.11 -26.90
C LYS A 168 -6.32 22.63 -27.06
N VAL A 169 -7.52 22.23 -26.69
CA VAL A 169 -7.99 20.84 -26.79
C VAL A 169 -9.36 20.78 -27.47
N ARG A 170 -9.72 19.59 -27.93
CA ARG A 170 -11.05 19.27 -28.43
C ARG A 170 -11.64 18.20 -27.52
N VAL A 171 -12.75 18.53 -26.87
CA VAL A 171 -13.52 17.61 -26.05
C VAL A 171 -14.59 16.95 -26.90
N PHE A 172 -14.68 15.63 -26.82
CA PHE A 172 -15.77 14.83 -27.39
C PHE A 172 -16.73 14.50 -26.26
N ILE A 173 -17.99 14.93 -26.35
CA ILE A 173 -18.94 14.86 -25.23
C ILE A 173 -19.54 13.47 -25.14
N ASP A 174 -19.39 12.85 -23.97
CA ASP A 174 -19.98 11.55 -23.63
C ASP A 174 -21.26 11.73 -22.80
N ARG A 175 -21.30 12.77 -21.95
CA ARG A 175 -22.39 13.08 -21.03
C ARG A 175 -22.78 14.55 -21.21
N PRO A 176 -23.75 14.85 -22.08
CA PRO A 176 -24.20 16.22 -22.28
C PRO A 176 -24.90 16.76 -21.02
N ILE A 177 -24.95 18.08 -20.87
CA ILE A 177 -25.71 18.70 -19.78
C ILE A 177 -27.18 18.21 -19.80
N GLY A 178 -27.74 17.92 -18.62
CA GLY A 178 -29.07 17.36 -18.44
C GLY A 178 -29.17 15.83 -18.58
N SER A 179 -28.11 15.15 -19.03
CA SER A 179 -28.09 13.67 -19.04
C SER A 179 -27.96 13.08 -17.63
N GLU A 180 -28.52 11.90 -17.42
CA GLU A 180 -28.39 11.14 -16.17
C GLU A 180 -27.45 9.94 -16.36
N HIS A 181 -26.48 9.79 -15.46
CA HIS A 181 -25.59 8.64 -15.42
C HIS A 181 -25.32 8.23 -13.98
N GLY A 182 -25.63 6.97 -13.64
CA GLY A 182 -25.41 6.44 -12.28
C GLY A 182 -26.17 7.20 -11.19
N GLY A 183 -27.38 7.67 -11.49
CA GLY A 183 -28.22 8.46 -10.57
C GLY A 183 -27.79 9.93 -10.40
N ILE A 184 -26.81 10.40 -11.19
CA ILE A 184 -26.36 11.80 -11.17
C ILE A 184 -26.79 12.50 -12.46
N VAL A 185 -27.51 13.60 -12.32
CA VAL A 185 -27.84 14.51 -13.43
C VAL A 185 -26.67 15.47 -13.67
N TYR A 186 -26.10 15.44 -14.88
CA TYR A 186 -24.96 16.26 -15.26
C TYR A 186 -25.34 17.72 -15.46
N ARG A 187 -24.72 18.61 -14.68
CA ARG A 187 -24.93 20.08 -14.78
C ARG A 187 -23.92 20.79 -15.68
N LEU A 188 -22.99 20.05 -16.26
CA LEU A 188 -22.01 20.50 -17.23
C LEU A 188 -21.93 19.46 -18.34
N ASN A 189 -21.52 19.88 -19.54
CA ASN A 189 -21.11 18.92 -20.56
C ASN A 189 -19.80 18.26 -20.11
N TYR A 190 -19.76 16.93 -20.12
CA TYR A 190 -18.60 16.13 -19.77
C TYR A 190 -18.26 15.15 -20.89
N GLY A 191 -16.98 14.93 -21.09
CA GLY A 191 -16.50 13.98 -22.06
C GLY A 191 -15.01 13.73 -21.93
N HIS A 192 -14.34 13.49 -23.04
CA HIS A 192 -12.92 13.16 -23.05
C HIS A 192 -12.12 13.92 -24.12
N ILE A 193 -10.81 14.02 -23.90
CA ILE A 193 -9.83 14.47 -24.89
C ILE A 193 -9.02 13.29 -25.40
N LYS A 194 -8.66 13.29 -26.69
CA LYS A 194 -7.92 12.17 -27.29
C LYS A 194 -6.40 12.29 -27.19
N GLN A 195 -5.88 13.46 -26.80
CA GLN A 195 -4.45 13.74 -26.69
C GLN A 195 -3.76 12.96 -25.57
N LEU A 196 -4.50 12.53 -24.54
CA LEU A 196 -3.95 11.86 -23.37
C LEU A 196 -4.85 10.70 -22.93
N LYS A 197 -4.20 9.59 -22.59
CA LYS A 197 -4.82 8.46 -21.88
C LYS A 197 -4.65 8.66 -20.37
N ALA A 198 -5.72 8.42 -19.63
CA ALA A 198 -5.77 8.39 -18.18
C ALA A 198 -5.00 7.17 -17.62
N LEU A 199 -4.87 7.08 -16.30
CA LEU A 199 -4.16 5.98 -15.64
C LEU A 199 -4.87 4.62 -15.82
N SER A 200 -6.19 4.66 -15.95
CA SER A 200 -7.10 3.57 -16.28
C SER A 200 -6.90 3.01 -17.70
N GLY A 201 -6.27 3.78 -18.60
CA GLY A 201 -6.13 3.43 -20.02
C GLY A 201 -7.25 4.00 -20.92
N GLU A 202 -8.29 4.59 -20.32
CA GLU A 202 -9.31 5.36 -21.02
C GLU A 202 -8.81 6.75 -21.43
N TYR A 203 -9.57 7.47 -22.24
CA TYR A 203 -9.21 8.85 -22.60
C TYR A 203 -9.40 9.82 -21.42
N GLN A 204 -8.53 10.82 -21.33
CA GLN A 204 -8.54 11.79 -20.23
C GLN A 204 -9.86 12.57 -20.20
N GLY A 205 -10.57 12.46 -19.08
CA GLY A 205 -11.87 13.12 -18.86
C GLY A 205 -11.75 14.65 -18.75
N ALA A 206 -12.78 15.35 -19.22
CA ALA A 206 -12.84 16.81 -19.25
C ALA A 206 -14.28 17.34 -19.08
N TYR A 207 -14.43 18.37 -18.25
CA TYR A 207 -15.64 19.20 -18.13
C TYR A 207 -15.53 20.43 -19.01
N VAL A 208 -16.63 20.79 -19.66
CA VAL A 208 -16.76 22.05 -20.41
C VAL A 208 -17.45 23.09 -19.54
N LEU A 209 -16.80 24.23 -19.36
CA LEU A 209 -17.31 25.38 -18.62
C LEU A 209 -17.99 26.38 -19.57
N GLY A 210 -18.93 27.17 -19.03
CA GLY A 210 -19.54 28.29 -19.75
C GLY A 210 -20.55 27.93 -20.85
N VAL A 211 -20.89 26.64 -21.03
CA VAL A 211 -21.88 26.19 -22.02
C VAL A 211 -23.09 25.57 -21.32
N ASP A 212 -24.25 26.22 -21.49
CA ASP A 212 -25.53 25.92 -20.82
C ASP A 212 -26.49 25.05 -21.65
N LYS A 213 -26.04 24.57 -22.82
CA LYS A 213 -26.81 23.68 -23.71
C LYS A 213 -26.07 22.38 -24.03
N PRO A 214 -26.79 21.30 -24.37
CA PRO A 214 -26.18 20.06 -24.86
C PRO A 214 -25.37 20.30 -26.13
N ILE A 215 -24.14 19.77 -26.17
CA ILE A 215 -23.25 19.85 -27.33
C ILE A 215 -22.60 18.49 -27.60
N LYS A 216 -22.13 18.27 -28.84
CA LYS A 216 -21.44 17.03 -29.25
C LYS A 216 -19.92 17.12 -29.12
N THR A 217 -19.37 18.30 -29.40
CA THR A 217 -17.93 18.58 -29.30
C THR A 217 -17.70 20.01 -28.85
N PHE A 218 -16.55 20.24 -28.22
CA PHE A 218 -16.14 21.58 -27.79
C PHE A 218 -14.66 21.81 -28.07
N GLY A 219 -14.33 22.95 -28.67
CA GLY A 219 -12.94 23.42 -28.81
C GLY A 219 -12.67 24.53 -27.81
N GLY A 220 -11.66 24.36 -26.96
CA GLY A 220 -11.37 25.32 -25.89
C GLY A 220 -9.97 25.20 -25.35
N LYS A 221 -9.67 25.96 -24.30
CA LYS A 221 -8.39 25.95 -23.60
C LYS A 221 -8.57 25.20 -22.27
N VAL A 222 -7.62 24.35 -21.91
CA VAL A 222 -7.60 23.75 -20.56
C VAL A 222 -7.28 24.86 -19.56
N VAL A 223 -8.24 25.20 -18.71
CA VAL A 223 -8.12 26.29 -17.73
C VAL A 223 -7.79 25.80 -16.34
N ALA A 224 -8.08 24.53 -16.03
CA ALA A 224 -7.69 23.93 -14.75
C ALA A 224 -7.62 22.40 -14.82
N ILE A 225 -6.98 21.83 -13.80
CA ILE A 225 -7.04 20.41 -13.43
C ILE A 225 -7.86 20.30 -12.15
N ILE A 226 -8.79 19.36 -12.13
CA ILE A 226 -9.63 19.01 -10.99
C ILE A 226 -9.11 17.67 -10.46
N GLY A 227 -8.51 17.68 -9.27
CA GLY A 227 -7.93 16.50 -8.66
C GLY A 227 -8.99 15.47 -8.26
N GLY A 228 -8.80 14.21 -8.66
CA GLY A 228 -9.73 13.11 -8.40
C GLY A 228 -9.89 12.71 -6.92
N GLY A 229 -9.07 13.28 -6.03
CA GLY A 229 -9.09 12.98 -4.60
C GLY A 229 -8.41 11.65 -4.25
N ASP A 230 -8.85 11.01 -3.16
CA ASP A 230 -8.20 9.80 -2.64
C ASP A 230 -8.57 8.59 -3.51
N GLY A 231 -7.80 8.40 -4.59
CA GLY A 231 -7.92 7.26 -5.50
C GLY A 231 -8.66 7.53 -6.82
N GLY A 232 -9.25 8.72 -6.99
CA GLY A 232 -9.88 9.13 -8.26
C GLY A 232 -8.87 9.68 -9.28
N GLU A 233 -9.22 9.61 -10.56
CA GLU A 233 -8.42 10.22 -11.63
C GLU A 233 -8.67 11.72 -11.74
N ASP A 234 -7.64 12.48 -12.12
CA ASP A 234 -7.79 13.90 -12.43
C ASP A 234 -8.74 14.10 -13.61
N ALA A 235 -9.48 15.21 -13.61
CA ALA A 235 -10.27 15.66 -14.75
C ALA A 235 -9.82 17.05 -15.19
N LEU A 236 -9.94 17.35 -16.48
CA LEU A 236 -9.65 18.69 -17.01
C LEU A 236 -10.88 19.59 -16.91
N ALA A 237 -10.68 20.88 -16.70
CA ALA A 237 -11.69 21.90 -16.95
C ALA A 237 -11.32 22.68 -18.21
N VAL A 238 -12.23 22.75 -19.18
CA VAL A 238 -12.00 23.38 -20.48
C VAL A 238 -12.99 24.52 -20.66
N GLY A 239 -12.47 25.74 -20.85
CA GLY A 239 -13.24 26.95 -21.07
C GLY A 239 -13.09 27.49 -22.48
N ALA A 240 -13.93 28.47 -22.86
CA ALA A 240 -13.76 29.16 -24.13
C ALA A 240 -12.43 29.95 -24.15
N PRO A 241 -11.79 30.12 -25.32
CA PRO A 241 -10.56 30.89 -25.40
C PRO A 241 -10.74 32.33 -24.87
N GLY A 242 -9.88 32.73 -23.93
CA GLY A 242 -9.91 34.08 -23.33
C GLY A 242 -10.73 34.20 -22.06
N GLU A 243 -11.47 33.17 -21.66
CA GLU A 243 -12.15 33.13 -20.36
C GLU A 243 -11.20 32.66 -19.24
N SER A 244 -11.28 33.33 -18.10
CA SER A 244 -10.59 32.96 -16.86
C SER A 244 -11.61 32.51 -15.81
N TYR A 245 -11.23 31.52 -15.00
CA TYR A 245 -12.07 30.93 -13.97
C TYR A 245 -11.31 30.81 -12.66
N SER A 246 -11.94 31.14 -11.53
CA SER A 246 -11.36 30.88 -10.21
C SER A 246 -11.56 29.43 -9.78
N ALA A 247 -10.68 28.90 -8.93
CA ALA A 247 -10.82 27.56 -8.37
C ALA A 247 -12.16 27.38 -7.64
N GLU A 248 -12.65 28.43 -6.97
CA GLU A 248 -13.95 28.45 -6.29
C GLU A 248 -15.11 28.34 -7.27
N ALA A 249 -15.06 29.05 -8.39
CA ALA A 249 -16.08 28.99 -9.43
C ALA A 249 -16.14 27.59 -10.05
N ILE A 250 -14.98 27.00 -10.36
CA ILE A 250 -14.88 25.64 -10.90
C ILE A 250 -15.39 24.63 -9.87
N GLY A 251 -14.97 24.73 -8.61
CA GLY A 251 -15.41 23.84 -7.54
C GLY A 251 -16.92 23.85 -7.33
N LYS A 252 -17.55 25.04 -7.42
CA LYS A 252 -19.02 25.17 -7.41
C LYS A 252 -19.67 24.53 -8.64
N ALA A 253 -19.10 24.76 -9.83
CA ALA A 253 -19.64 24.22 -11.08
C ALA A 253 -19.65 22.69 -11.12
N VAL A 254 -18.61 22.04 -10.59
CA VAL A 254 -18.53 20.56 -10.51
C VAL A 254 -19.11 19.97 -9.21
N GLY A 255 -19.64 20.81 -8.33
CA GLY A 255 -20.15 20.41 -7.01
C GLY A 255 -21.35 19.45 -7.04
N PHE A 256 -21.99 19.26 -8.21
CA PHE A 256 -23.06 18.28 -8.40
C PHE A 256 -22.59 16.82 -8.27
N LEU A 257 -21.28 16.58 -8.32
CA LEU A 257 -20.66 15.27 -8.11
C LEU A 257 -20.31 15.00 -6.64
N GLY A 258 -20.44 16.00 -5.78
CA GLY A 258 -19.95 16.01 -4.41
C GLY A 258 -19.10 17.24 -4.10
N LYS A 259 -18.77 17.42 -2.82
CA LYS A 259 -18.00 18.59 -2.36
C LYS A 259 -16.55 18.50 -2.84
N VAL A 260 -16.16 19.35 -3.79
CA VAL A 260 -14.77 19.50 -4.24
C VAL A 260 -14.12 20.69 -3.53
N SER A 261 -13.02 20.43 -2.82
CA SER A 261 -12.24 21.50 -2.17
C SER A 261 -11.49 22.33 -3.23
N PRO A 262 -11.48 23.67 -3.15
CA PRO A 262 -10.69 24.51 -4.04
C PRO A 262 -9.19 24.14 -4.05
N SER A 263 -8.66 23.62 -2.95
CA SER A 263 -7.26 23.16 -2.86
C SER A 263 -6.93 21.97 -3.77
N LYS A 264 -7.94 21.27 -4.29
CA LYS A 264 -7.78 20.19 -5.27
C LYS A 264 -7.87 20.69 -6.73
N ILE A 265 -7.95 22.00 -6.95
CA ILE A 265 -8.07 22.59 -8.29
C ILE A 265 -6.80 23.37 -8.59
N THR A 266 -6.09 22.98 -9.66
CA THR A 266 -4.90 23.68 -10.15
C THR A 266 -5.27 24.46 -11.41
N ILE A 267 -5.22 25.79 -11.34
CA ILE A 267 -5.56 26.68 -12.46
C ILE A 267 -4.34 26.79 -13.38
N ALA A 268 -4.57 26.99 -14.68
CA ALA A 268 -3.51 27.34 -15.62
C ALA A 268 -2.97 28.74 -15.28
N ASP A 269 -1.65 28.88 -15.12
CA ASP A 269 -1.04 30.20 -14.96
C ASP A 269 -1.39 31.09 -16.16
N GLU A 270 -1.81 32.32 -15.89
CA GLU A 270 -1.93 33.36 -16.91
C GLU A 270 -0.51 33.69 -17.39
N GLY A 271 -0.01 32.92 -18.36
CA GLY A 271 1.27 33.22 -19.01
C GLY A 271 1.29 34.69 -19.42
N GLU A 272 2.38 35.37 -19.05
CA GLU A 272 2.64 36.79 -19.30
C GLU A 272 2.04 37.23 -20.62
N LYS A 273 1.13 38.21 -20.56
CA LYS A 273 0.74 38.97 -21.74
C LYS A 273 2.04 39.48 -22.38
N GLY A 274 2.36 38.95 -23.56
CA GLY A 274 3.55 39.32 -24.30
C GLY A 274 3.67 40.85 -24.37
N LYS A 275 4.85 41.34 -23.97
CA LYS A 275 5.35 42.65 -24.40
C LYS A 275 5.85 42.55 -25.82
#